data_AF-A0A2T0N335-F1
#
_entry.id   AF-A0A2T0N335-F1
#
_cell.length_a   1.000
_cell.length_b   1.000
_cell.length_c   1.000
_cell.angle_alpha   90.00
_cell.angle_beta   90.00
_cell.angle_gamma   90.00
#
_symmetry.space_group_name_H-M   'P 1'
#
loop_
_entity.id
_entity.type
_entity.pdbx_description
1 polymer ?
#
loop_
_entity_poly.entity_id
_entity_poly.type
_entity_poly.pdbx_seq_one_letter_code
_entity_poly.pdbx_strand_id
1 'polypeptide(L)'
;MKGLTAAQADDVRKALHTAERRSGLRFGVFIGEPVGGRRHFAERLHAALGEEADRAVVIFIDLAGRGLEIVTGEDARRRLSDSACRLTAMSMATAFSVGDLIGGLLYGIAALGEQATARR
;
A
#
# COMPACT_ATOMS: atom_id res chain seq x y z
N MET A 1 19.55 -6.34 7.13
CA MET A 1 18.68 -6.19 5.92
C MET A 1 18.90 -4.80 5.36
N LYS A 2 19.21 -4.66 4.07
CA LYS A 2 19.41 -3.33 3.46
C LYS A 2 18.03 -2.69 3.25
N GLY A 3 17.82 -1.50 3.82
CA GLY A 3 16.66 -0.68 3.51
C GLY A 3 16.68 -0.24 2.03
N LEU A 4 15.62 0.46 1.62
CA LEU A 4 15.52 1.07 0.30
C LEU A 4 16.77 1.92 -0.02
N THR A 5 17.30 1.80 -1.23
CA THR A 5 18.24 2.81 -1.74
C THR A 5 17.51 4.13 -1.97
N ALA A 6 18.24 5.23 -2.08
CA ALA A 6 17.65 6.54 -2.38
C ALA A 6 16.85 6.54 -3.69
N ALA A 7 17.36 5.86 -4.72
CA ALA A 7 16.68 5.71 -6.00
C ALA A 7 15.37 4.90 -5.86
N GLN A 8 15.41 3.77 -5.16
CA GLN A 8 14.20 2.96 -4.93
C GLN A 8 13.15 3.72 -4.12
N ALA A 9 13.56 4.50 -3.12
CA ALA A 9 12.65 5.35 -2.36
C ALA A 9 12.03 6.45 -3.24
N ASP A 10 12.79 7.02 -4.18
CA ASP A 10 12.29 8.01 -5.14
C ASP A 10 11.27 7.39 -6.12
N ASP A 11 11.55 6.20 -6.64
CA ASP A 11 10.62 5.46 -7.51
C ASP A 11 9.29 5.16 -6.80
N VAL A 12 9.35 4.74 -5.53
CA VAL A 12 8.13 4.51 -4.72
C VAL A 12 7.37 5.83 -4.52
N ARG A 13 8.03 6.94 -4.20
CA ARG A 13 7.36 8.26 -4.07
C ARG A 13 6.68 8.69 -5.36
N LYS A 14 7.33 8.49 -6.51
CA LYS A 14 6.76 8.79 -7.83
C LYS A 14 5.53 7.92 -8.12
N ALA A 15 5.59 6.64 -7.79
CA ALA A 15 4.46 5.73 -7.93
C ALA A 15 3.27 6.16 -7.07
N LEU A 16 3.51 6.51 -5.79
CA LEU A 16 2.49 7.03 -4.88
C LEU A 16 1.83 8.28 -5.47
N HIS A 17 2.63 9.29 -5.83
CA HIS A 17 2.11 10.54 -6.39
C HIS A 17 1.30 10.31 -7.68
N THR A 18 1.72 9.36 -8.52
CA THR A 18 0.99 9.00 -9.74
C THR A 18 -0.35 8.34 -9.42
N ALA A 19 -0.39 7.40 -8.47
CA ALA A 19 -1.62 6.76 -8.02
C ALA A 19 -2.58 7.78 -7.39
N GLU A 20 -2.07 8.70 -6.57
CA GLU A 20 -2.86 9.78 -5.96
C GLU A 20 -3.44 10.71 -7.01
N ARG A 21 -2.65 11.15 -8.00
CA ARG A 21 -3.15 12.02 -9.07
C ARG A 21 -4.22 11.37 -9.93
N ARG A 22 -4.06 10.08 -10.26
CA ARG A 22 -5.02 9.34 -11.09
C ARG A 22 -6.31 9.06 -10.34
N SER A 23 -6.18 8.55 -9.12
CA SER A 23 -7.33 8.14 -8.32
C SER A 23 -8.00 9.31 -7.61
N GLY A 24 -7.26 10.32 -7.16
CA GLY A 24 -7.76 11.32 -6.20
C GLY A 24 -7.87 10.79 -4.76
N LEU A 25 -7.37 9.58 -4.48
CA LEU A 25 -7.19 9.03 -3.13
C LEU A 25 -5.81 9.40 -2.62
N ARG A 26 -5.62 9.37 -1.30
CA ARG A 26 -4.30 9.48 -0.64
C ARG A 26 -3.63 8.12 -0.58
N PHE A 27 -2.34 8.02 -0.85
CA PHE A 27 -1.60 6.76 -0.78
C PHE A 27 -0.39 6.87 0.16
N GLY A 28 -0.25 5.90 1.06
CA GLY A 28 0.87 5.80 1.98
C GLY A 28 1.48 4.40 1.99
N VAL A 29 2.80 4.33 2.12
CA VAL A 29 3.55 3.08 2.31
C VAL A 29 4.35 3.18 3.59
N PHE A 30 4.25 2.16 4.43
CA PHE A 30 5.13 1.96 5.58
C PHE A 30 5.84 0.62 5.45
N ILE A 31 7.16 0.63 5.64
CA ILE A 31 8.00 -0.56 5.61
C ILE A 31 8.76 -0.64 6.92
N GLY A 32 8.53 -1.67 7.69
CA GLY A 32 9.17 -1.84 8.99
C GLY A 32 8.51 -2.91 9.84
N GLU A 33 9.06 -3.12 11.03
CA GLU A 33 8.51 -4.08 11.98
C GLU A 33 7.25 -3.52 12.66
N PRO A 34 6.16 -4.31 12.80
CA PRO A 34 4.97 -3.85 13.47
C PRO A 34 5.19 -3.77 14.98
N VAL A 35 4.62 -2.74 15.61
CA VAL A 35 4.47 -2.73 17.07
C VAL A 35 3.20 -3.50 17.44
N GLY A 36 3.37 -4.73 17.92
CA GLY A 36 2.27 -5.65 18.24
C GLY A 36 1.78 -6.41 17.00
N GLY A 37 0.48 -6.70 16.93
CA GLY A 37 -0.10 -7.43 15.81
C GLY A 37 -0.06 -6.63 14.50
N ARG A 38 0.45 -7.23 13.42
CA ARG A 38 0.56 -6.62 12.08
C ARG A 38 -0.71 -5.88 11.62
N ARG A 39 -1.87 -6.53 11.71
CA ARG A 39 -3.15 -5.94 11.32
C ARG A 39 -3.46 -4.69 12.14
N HIS A 40 -3.40 -4.80 13.47
CA HIS A 40 -3.65 -3.68 14.37
C HIS A 40 -2.67 -2.52 14.14
N PHE A 41 -1.40 -2.83 13.84
CA PHE A 41 -0.40 -1.82 13.51
C PHE A 41 -0.73 -1.08 12.21
N ALA A 42 -1.12 -1.81 11.15
CA ALA A 42 -1.54 -1.20 9.89
C ALA A 42 -2.80 -0.33 10.05
N GLU A 43 -3.78 -0.79 10.83
CA GLU A 43 -4.99 -0.02 11.18
C GLU A 43 -4.64 1.25 11.96
N ARG A 44 -3.66 1.19 12.88
CA ARG A 44 -3.16 2.38 13.60
C ARG A 44 -2.43 3.37 12.68
N LEU A 45 -1.62 2.89 11.74
CA LEU A 45 -0.97 3.75 10.74
C LEU A 45 -2.01 4.49 9.91
N HIS A 46 -3.09 3.80 9.52
CA HIS A 46 -4.20 4.41 8.80
C HIS A 46 -4.96 5.43 9.66
N ALA A 47 -5.31 5.07 10.90
CA ALA A 47 -6.02 5.97 11.83
C ALA A 47 -5.21 7.24 12.14
N ALA A 48 -3.88 7.16 12.15
CA ALA A 48 -3.00 8.31 12.38
C ALA A 48 -3.07 9.38 11.27
N LEU A 49 -3.72 9.10 10.13
CA LEU A 49 -3.94 10.08 9.06
C LEU A 49 -5.06 11.09 9.38
N GLY A 50 -5.82 10.89 10.46
CA GLY A 50 -6.85 11.82 10.91
C GLY A 50 -7.95 12.04 9.86
N GLU A 51 -8.27 13.31 9.57
CA GLU A 51 -9.31 13.71 8.61
C GLU A 51 -9.09 13.16 7.19
N GLU A 52 -7.86 12.75 6.86
CA GLU A 52 -7.54 12.22 5.54
C GLU A 52 -7.76 10.72 5.41
N ALA A 53 -7.99 10.03 6.54
CA ALA A 53 -8.10 8.58 6.62
C ALA A 53 -9.20 8.04 5.70
N ASP A 54 -10.36 8.69 5.62
CA ASP A 54 -11.51 8.20 4.84
C ASP A 54 -11.17 8.00 3.36
N ARG A 55 -10.31 8.87 2.81
CA ARG A 55 -9.86 8.83 1.41
C ARG A 55 -8.48 8.18 1.22
N ALA A 56 -7.93 7.56 2.25
CA ALA A 56 -6.58 7.02 2.23
C ALA A 56 -6.51 5.52 1.93
N VAL A 57 -5.36 5.13 1.38
CA VAL A 57 -4.93 3.73 1.21
C VAL A 57 -3.54 3.61 1.83
N VAL A 58 -3.42 2.77 2.86
CA VAL A 58 -2.16 2.49 3.54
C VAL A 58 -1.70 1.07 3.19
N ILE A 59 -0.48 0.97 2.69
CA ILE A 59 0.20 -0.29 2.41
C ILE A 59 1.28 -0.48 3.48
N PHE A 60 1.11 -1.50 4.32
CA PHE A 60 2.09 -1.86 5.35
C PHE A 60 2.85 -3.13 4.99
N ILE A 61 4.18 -3.07 5.04
CA ILE A 61 5.08 -4.19 4.80
C ILE A 61 5.89 -4.50 6.07
N ASP A 62 5.70 -5.71 6.59
CA ASP A 62 6.54 -6.30 7.62
C ASP A 62 7.69 -7.09 6.97
N LEU A 63 8.89 -6.52 7.00
CA LEU A 63 10.09 -7.14 6.43
C LEU A 63 10.54 -8.38 7.19
N ALA A 64 10.31 -8.44 8.50
CA ALA A 64 10.77 -9.52 9.36
C ALA A 64 9.78 -10.70 9.31
N GLY A 65 8.50 -10.41 9.54
CA GLY A 65 7.41 -11.38 9.51
C GLY A 65 6.89 -11.71 8.10
N ARG A 66 7.45 -11.10 7.05
CA ARG A 66 7.04 -11.27 5.64
C ARG A 66 5.54 -11.07 5.43
N GLY A 67 5.00 -10.06 6.10
CA GLY A 67 3.57 -9.74 6.07
C GLY A 67 3.27 -8.49 5.25
N LEU A 68 2.10 -8.48 4.61
CA LEU A 68 1.56 -7.33 3.88
C LEU A 68 0.14 -7.05 4.38
N GLU A 69 -0.18 -5.78 4.65
CA GLU A 69 -1.55 -5.32 4.89
C GLU A 69 -1.86 -4.16 3.94
N ILE A 70 -3.10 -4.12 3.44
CA ILE A 70 -3.64 -2.97 2.70
C ILE A 70 -4.88 -2.52 3.48
N VAL A 71 -4.84 -1.30 3.99
CA VAL A 71 -5.92 -0.68 4.75
C VAL A 71 -6.51 0.45 3.92
N THR A 72 -7.82 0.44 3.72
CA THR A 72 -8.54 1.46 2.97
C THR A 72 -9.51 2.19 3.89
N GLY A 73 -9.61 3.51 3.70
CA GLY A 73 -10.64 4.33 4.33
C GLY A 73 -12.03 4.06 3.75
N GLU A 74 -13.06 4.56 4.40
CA GLU A 74 -14.45 4.32 4.03
C GLU A 74 -14.77 4.79 2.60
N ASP A 75 -14.30 5.98 2.22
CA ASP A 75 -14.47 6.54 0.87
C ASP A 75 -13.60 5.82 -0.15
N ALA A 76 -12.36 5.49 0.23
CA ALA A 76 -11.44 4.73 -0.61
C ALA A 76 -12.02 3.34 -0.96
N ARG A 77 -12.64 2.66 0.02
CA ARG A 77 -13.23 1.32 -0.12
C ARG A 77 -14.36 1.26 -1.14
N ARG A 78 -15.13 2.34 -1.31
CA ARG A 78 -16.20 2.40 -2.34
C ARG A 78 -15.63 2.25 -3.75
N ARG A 79 -14.38 2.70 -3.94
CA ARG A 79 -13.65 2.66 -5.22
C ARG A 79 -12.71 1.47 -5.31
N LEU A 80 -12.20 1.00 -4.19
CA LEU A 80 -11.30 -0.14 -4.04
C LEU A 80 -11.95 -1.23 -3.19
N SER A 81 -12.63 -2.17 -3.83
CA SER A 81 -13.22 -3.31 -3.13
C SER A 81 -12.17 -4.18 -2.44
N ASP A 82 -12.55 -4.81 -1.33
CA ASP A 82 -11.72 -5.76 -0.59
C ASP A 82 -11.16 -6.86 -1.49
N SER A 83 -11.94 -7.36 -2.45
CA SER A 83 -11.50 -8.40 -3.40
C SER A 83 -10.39 -7.89 -4.33
N ALA A 84 -10.49 -6.65 -4.80
CA ALA A 84 -9.46 -6.03 -5.63
C ALA A 84 -8.17 -5.81 -4.84
N CYS A 85 -8.28 -5.31 -3.61
CA CYS A 85 -7.12 -5.17 -2.71
C CYS A 85 -6.48 -6.54 -2.42
N ARG A 86 -7.29 -7.57 -2.16
CA ARG A 86 -6.80 -8.93 -1.88
C ARG A 86 -6.05 -9.53 -3.08
N LEU A 87 -6.58 -9.38 -4.29
CA LEU A 87 -5.91 -9.84 -5.50
C LEU A 87 -4.57 -9.13 -5.69
N THR A 88 -4.54 -7.81 -5.54
CA THR A 88 -3.30 -7.03 -5.63
C THR A 88 -2.29 -7.46 -4.56
N ALA A 89 -2.74 -7.68 -3.32
CA ALA A 89 -1.88 -8.16 -2.23
C ALA A 89 -1.27 -9.55 -2.52
N MET A 90 -2.02 -10.47 -3.15
CA MET A 90 -1.49 -11.78 -3.55
C MET A 90 -0.40 -11.68 -4.61
N SER A 91 -0.58 -10.81 -5.60
CA SER A 91 0.44 -10.54 -6.63
C SER A 91 1.69 -9.91 -6.01
N MET A 92 1.53 -8.95 -5.09
CA MET A 92 2.65 -8.35 -4.35
C MET A 92 3.38 -9.41 -3.51
N ALA A 93 2.66 -10.25 -2.77
CA ALA A 93 3.24 -11.32 -1.97
C ALA A 93 4.04 -12.32 -2.83
N THR A 94 3.55 -12.63 -4.04
CA THR A 94 4.28 -13.45 -5.01
C THR A 94 5.61 -12.80 -5.39
N ALA A 95 5.62 -11.51 -5.75
CA ALA A 95 6.86 -10.79 -6.04
C ALA A 95 7.84 -10.76 -4.85
N PHE A 96 7.32 -10.57 -3.63
CA PHE A 96 8.13 -10.57 -2.42
C PHE A 96 8.76 -11.94 -2.13
N SER A 97 8.04 -13.03 -2.44
CA SER A 97 8.54 -14.40 -2.22
C SER A 97 9.78 -14.73 -3.03
N VAL A 98 9.94 -14.11 -4.21
CA VAL A 98 11.12 -14.26 -5.09
C VAL A 98 12.19 -13.19 -4.87
N GLY A 99 12.04 -12.35 -3.83
CA GLY A 99 13.01 -11.33 -3.44
C GLY A 99 12.83 -9.97 -4.12
N ASP A 100 11.76 -9.76 -4.89
CA ASP A 100 11.47 -8.50 -5.57
C ASP A 100 10.51 -7.60 -4.76
N LEU A 101 11.04 -7.02 -3.69
CA LEU A 101 10.28 -6.08 -2.85
C LEU A 101 9.88 -4.82 -3.63
N ILE A 102 10.76 -4.29 -4.45
CA ILE A 102 10.54 -3.00 -5.12
C ILE A 102 9.57 -3.15 -6.27
N GLY A 103 9.78 -4.14 -7.15
CA GLY A 103 8.86 -4.41 -8.24
C GLY A 103 7.47 -4.75 -7.70
N GLY A 104 7.38 -5.54 -6.62
CA GLY A 104 6.10 -5.82 -5.96
C GLY A 104 5.42 -4.55 -5.42
N LEU A 105 6.15 -3.62 -4.78
CA LEU A 105 5.60 -2.35 -4.31
C LEU A 105 5.13 -1.45 -5.46
N LEU A 106 5.97 -1.25 -6.48
CA LEU A 106 5.65 -0.42 -7.63
C LEU A 106 4.43 -0.97 -8.38
N TYR A 107 4.38 -2.28 -8.60
CA TYR A 107 3.21 -2.96 -9.16
C TYR A 107 1.96 -2.73 -8.32
N GLY A 108 2.04 -2.95 -7.00
CA GLY A 108 0.90 -2.84 -6.10
C GLY A 108 0.30 -1.44 -6.08
N ILE A 109 1.14 -0.42 -5.96
CA ILE A 109 0.72 0.99 -5.96
C ILE A 109 0.04 1.33 -7.29
N ALA A 110 0.65 0.95 -8.42
CA ALA A 110 0.08 1.21 -9.74
C ALA A 110 -1.27 0.50 -9.95
N ALA A 111 -1.36 -0.78 -9.57
CA ALA A 111 -2.57 -1.59 -9.71
C ALA A 111 -3.73 -1.04 -8.86
N LEU A 112 -3.47 -0.65 -7.61
CA LEU A 112 -4.48 -0.02 -6.75
C LEU A 112 -4.90 1.36 -7.31
N GLY A 113 -3.94 2.16 -7.78
CA GLY A 113 -4.25 3.45 -8.40
C GLY A 113 -5.18 3.31 -9.62
N GLU A 114 -4.94 2.33 -10.47
CA GLU A 114 -5.75 2.03 -11.66
C GLU A 114 -7.12 1.42 -11.30
N GLN A 115 -7.17 0.50 -10.33
CA GLN A 115 -8.45 -0.06 -9.89
C GLN A 115 -9.37 1.00 -9.29
N ALA A 116 -8.80 2.00 -8.60
CA ALA A 116 -9.56 3.10 -8.02
C ALA A 116 -10.17 4.04 -9.07
N THR A 117 -9.66 4.07 -10.31
CA THR A 117 -10.23 4.88 -11.41
C THR A 117 -11.30 4.15 -12.17
N ALA A 118 -11.26 2.82 -12.25
CA ALA A 118 -12.22 1.99 -12.99
C ALA A 118 -13.66 2.03 -12.42
N ARG A 119 -13.86 2.55 -11.20
CA ARG A 119 -15.15 2.65 -10.51
C ARG A 119 -15.59 4.10 -10.23
N ARG A 120 -15.18 5.05 -11.06
CA ARG A 120 -15.58 6.47 -10.94
C ARG A 120 -17.01 6.71 -11.39
#